data_AF-A0A8S3TH50-F1
#
_entry.id   AF-A0A8S3TH50-F1
#
_cell.length_a   1.000
_cell.length_b   1.000
_cell.length_c   1.000
_cell.angle_alpha   90.00
_cell.angle_beta   90.00
_cell.angle_gamma   90.00
#
_symmetry.space_group_name_H-M   'P 1'
#
loop_
_entity.id
_entity.type
_entity.pdbx_description
1 polymer ?
#
loop_
_entity_poly.entity_id
_entity_poly.type
_entity_poly.pdbx_seq_one_letter_code
_entity_poly.pdbx_strand_id
1 'polypeptide(L)'
;MSDDGSWDGVIKHLMDRKADIAVGPISVMAERENVVDFTVPYYDLVGLTILMKKPKFDYKITKFIEVLDNYVWLCIITAFFLFDGLLWAFDKFSPIVTQNDETLWDGQGPEPRVFSFKEGIWFCMMSLTPQGGGEAPRALSGRLIAATWWLFGFIVIATYTANLAAFLTVSRMDEPIKSLDDLSSQYKIQYAPMNGSTGLVYFKRMAEIEQKFYTIWKQMSLNDSLMLYKGPNLLWDYPVSDAAENKFQTLTKCDLWEVGEEFSRKPFAFAVQEGSPLRNILSNAIWSSRSDMLQEFPKLLLPWLDITIIKFLQKAGNFETKWWTNNQKKKTCPDIENVMVSA
;
A
#
# COMPACT_ATOMS: atom_id res chain seq x y z
N MET A 1 34.38 0.17 -0.73
CA MET A 1 35.21 -0.91 -0.17
C MET A 1 35.18 -2.02 -1.19
N SER A 2 36.32 -2.24 -1.83
CA SER A 2 36.51 -3.35 -2.76
C SER A 2 36.47 -4.68 -1.99
N ASP A 3 36.27 -5.79 -2.70
CA ASP A 3 36.19 -7.13 -2.07
C ASP A 3 37.46 -7.49 -1.26
N ASP A 4 38.58 -6.82 -1.54
CA ASP A 4 39.86 -6.96 -0.81
C ASP A 4 39.93 -6.15 0.51
N GLY A 5 38.84 -5.48 0.89
CA GLY A 5 38.78 -4.65 2.08
C GLY A 5 39.47 -3.29 1.97
N SER A 6 39.97 -2.93 0.78
CA SER A 6 40.57 -1.62 0.53
C SER A 6 39.52 -0.53 0.25
N TRP A 7 39.76 0.68 0.76
CA TRP A 7 38.95 1.86 0.46
C TRP A 7 39.26 2.41 -0.94
N ASP A 8 38.21 2.86 -1.62
CA ASP A 8 38.23 3.39 -2.97
C ASP A 8 37.45 4.71 -3.09
N GLY A 9 37.58 5.39 -4.23
CA GLY A 9 36.87 6.63 -4.54
C GLY A 9 37.18 7.77 -3.57
N VAL A 10 36.16 8.56 -3.27
CA VAL A 10 36.27 9.82 -2.48
C VAL A 10 36.79 9.57 -1.07
N ILE A 11 36.38 8.47 -0.42
CA ILE A 11 36.85 8.12 0.92
C ILE A 11 38.37 7.85 0.93
N LYS A 12 38.89 7.17 -0.10
CA LYS A 12 40.33 6.94 -0.24
C LYS A 12 41.10 8.25 -0.40
N HIS A 13 40.58 9.20 -1.18
CA HIS A 13 41.24 10.49 -1.39
C HIS A 13 41.33 11.32 -0.10
N LEU A 14 40.33 11.24 0.77
CA LEU A 14 40.36 11.85 2.10
C LEU A 14 41.38 11.16 3.00
N MET A 15 41.41 9.83 3.02
CA MET A 15 42.40 9.05 3.80
C MET A 15 43.85 9.33 3.36
N ASP A 16 44.09 9.40 2.05
CA ASP A 16 45.41 9.66 1.46
C ASP A 16 45.84 11.13 1.60
N ARG A 17 45.02 12.01 2.20
CA ARG A 17 45.21 13.48 2.25
C ARG A 17 45.44 14.12 0.88
N LYS A 18 44.80 13.55 -0.16
CA LYS A 18 44.79 14.13 -1.51
C LYS A 18 43.65 15.13 -1.71
N ALA A 19 42.64 15.09 -0.83
CA ALA A 19 41.53 16.03 -0.76
C ALA A 19 41.29 16.41 0.71
N ASP A 20 41.00 17.69 0.96
CA ASP A 20 40.75 18.19 2.32
C ASP A 20 39.28 18.04 2.74
N ILE A 21 38.35 18.17 1.79
CA ILE A 21 36.90 18.10 2.02
C ILE A 21 36.24 17.35 0.86
N ALA A 22 35.23 16.54 1.18
CA ALA A 22 34.36 15.92 0.19
C ALA A 22 32.93 16.44 0.34
N VAL A 23 32.40 17.04 -0.73
CA VAL A 23 31.02 17.53 -0.78
C VAL A 23 30.23 16.69 -1.77
N GLY A 24 29.16 16.05 -1.29
CA GLY A 24 28.28 15.23 -2.10
C GLY A 24 27.29 14.41 -1.27
N PRO A 25 26.44 13.59 -1.91
CA PRO A 25 25.51 12.71 -1.23
C PRO A 25 26.25 11.49 -0.63
N ILE A 26 27.09 11.74 0.37
CA ILE A 26 27.89 10.71 1.04
C ILE A 26 27.12 10.25 2.27
N SER A 27 26.63 9.01 2.24
CA SER A 27 25.96 8.41 3.40
C SER A 27 26.94 8.23 4.56
N VAL A 28 26.52 8.66 5.75
CA VAL A 28 27.19 8.38 7.03
C VAL A 28 26.98 6.90 7.36
N MET A 29 28.07 6.18 7.58
CA MET A 29 28.06 4.76 7.96
C MET A 29 29.18 4.52 8.97
N ALA A 30 28.95 3.64 9.94
CA ALA A 30 29.92 3.32 10.99
C ALA A 30 31.31 2.91 10.44
N GLU A 31 31.36 2.16 9.34
CA GLU A 31 32.64 1.76 8.72
C GLU A 31 33.41 2.94 8.12
N ARG A 32 32.70 3.93 7.58
CA ARG A 32 33.31 5.15 7.02
C ARG A 32 33.73 6.09 8.15
N GLU A 33 32.94 6.17 9.20
CA GLU A 33 33.24 6.98 10.39
C GLU A 33 34.52 6.51 11.11
N ASN A 34 34.87 5.23 11.01
CA ASN A 34 36.15 4.71 11.52
C ASN A 34 37.39 5.25 10.78
N VAL A 35 37.23 5.79 9.57
CA VAL A 35 38.37 6.23 8.72
C VAL A 35 38.30 7.71 8.34
N VAL A 36 37.12 8.32 8.38
CA VAL A 36 36.90 9.74 8.10
C VAL A 36 35.82 10.28 9.04
N ASP A 37 36.00 11.52 9.51
CA ASP A 37 35.00 12.18 10.34
C ASP A 37 33.89 12.80 9.49
N PHE A 38 32.63 12.65 9.94
CA PHE A 38 31.47 13.29 9.31
C PHE A 38 31.01 14.50 10.12
N THR A 39 30.46 15.50 9.43
CA THR A 39 29.73 16.60 10.07
C THR A 39 28.33 16.13 10.48
N VAL A 40 27.62 16.97 11.25
CA VAL A 40 26.18 16.79 11.46
C VAL A 40 25.49 16.65 10.10
N PRO A 41 24.60 15.64 9.92
CA PRO A 41 23.90 15.44 8.67
C PRO A 41 23.09 16.69 8.31
N TYR A 42 23.22 17.14 7.06
CA TYR A 42 22.43 18.26 6.54
C TYR A 42 21.05 17.82 6.02
N TYR A 43 20.82 16.50 5.91
CA TYR A 43 19.60 15.91 5.37
C TYR A 43 19.31 14.57 6.07
N ASP A 44 18.32 14.56 6.96
CA ASP A 44 18.02 13.42 7.83
C ASP A 44 17.11 12.35 7.19
N LEU A 45 16.49 12.65 6.04
CA LEU A 45 15.50 11.78 5.38
C LEU A 45 16.12 10.87 4.32
N VAL A 46 17.26 10.24 4.63
CA VAL A 46 17.90 9.27 3.72
C VAL A 46 17.51 7.85 4.14
N GLY A 47 16.48 7.30 3.53
CA GLY A 47 16.06 5.90 3.67
C GLY A 47 16.28 5.10 2.39
N LEU A 48 16.38 3.76 2.52
CA LEU A 48 16.34 2.88 1.35
C LEU A 48 14.90 2.79 0.83
N THR A 49 14.72 2.96 -0.48
CA THR A 49 13.42 2.84 -1.15
C THR A 49 13.51 1.84 -2.30
N ILE A 50 12.36 1.25 -2.63
CA ILE A 50 12.25 0.29 -3.73
C ILE A 50 11.93 1.07 -5.00
N LEU A 51 12.77 0.90 -6.03
CA LEU A 51 12.53 1.47 -7.34
C LEU A 51 12.07 0.38 -8.31
N MET A 52 10.90 0.59 -8.92
CA MET A 52 10.35 -0.32 -9.91
C MET A 52 10.18 0.37 -11.27
N LYS A 53 10.31 -0.41 -12.35
CA LYS A 53 9.98 0.06 -13.69
C LYS A 53 8.48 0.29 -13.78
N LYS A 54 8.08 1.49 -14.20
CA LYS A 54 6.66 1.79 -14.46
C LYS A 54 6.11 0.81 -15.49
N PRO A 55 4.94 0.17 -15.25
CA PRO A 55 4.32 -0.70 -16.23
C PRO A 55 4.02 0.10 -17.50
N LYS A 56 4.38 -0.47 -18.66
CA LYS A 56 4.00 0.11 -19.95
C LYS A 56 2.57 -0.33 -20.25
N PHE A 57 1.62 0.61 -20.19
CA PHE A 57 0.26 0.37 -20.65
C PHE A 57 0.24 0.40 -22.17
N ASP A 58 -0.24 -0.68 -22.78
CA ASP A 58 -0.48 -0.73 -24.23
C ASP A 58 -1.81 -0.01 -24.53
N TYR A 59 -1.71 1.16 -25.18
CA TYR A 59 -2.84 2.02 -25.50
C TYR A 59 -3.50 1.58 -26.81
N LYS A 60 -3.97 0.34 -26.90
CA LYS A 60 -4.72 -0.09 -28.09
C LYS A 60 -6.09 0.60 -28.11
N ILE A 61 -6.42 1.22 -29.25
CA ILE A 61 -7.73 1.87 -29.44
C ILE A 61 -8.85 0.83 -29.34
N THR A 62 -8.61 -0.44 -29.65
CA THR A 62 -9.60 -1.54 -29.56
C THR A 62 -9.90 -2.02 -28.14
N LYS A 63 -9.29 -1.43 -27.11
CA LYS A 63 -9.52 -1.83 -25.70
C LYS A 63 -10.98 -1.75 -25.28
N PHE A 64 -11.79 -0.90 -25.91
CA PHE A 64 -13.22 -0.83 -25.62
C PHE A 64 -14.00 -2.08 -26.08
N ILE A 65 -13.53 -2.78 -27.12
CA ILE A 65 -14.16 -4.03 -27.61
C ILE A 65 -13.83 -5.19 -26.67
N GLU A 66 -12.61 -5.21 -26.12
CA GLU A 66 -12.10 -6.25 -25.20
C GLU A 66 -12.86 -6.30 -23.86
N VAL A 67 -13.70 -5.32 -23.55
CA VAL A 67 -14.53 -5.28 -22.33
C VAL A 67 -15.57 -6.40 -22.31
N LEU A 68 -15.99 -6.87 -23.49
CA LEU A 68 -16.99 -7.92 -23.63
C LEU A 68 -16.40 -9.07 -24.45
N ASP A 69 -16.68 -10.30 -24.02
CA ASP A 69 -16.20 -11.50 -24.71
C ASP A 69 -16.78 -11.63 -26.13
N ASN A 70 -15.99 -12.16 -27.05
CA ASN A 70 -16.32 -12.33 -28.46
C ASN A 70 -17.61 -13.15 -28.65
N TYR A 71 -17.85 -14.14 -27.78
CA TYR A 71 -19.08 -14.94 -27.81
C TYR A 71 -20.32 -14.09 -27.51
N VAL A 72 -20.24 -13.14 -26.58
CA VAL A 72 -21.39 -12.28 -26.25
C VAL A 72 -21.67 -11.30 -27.38
N TRP A 73 -20.64 -10.79 -28.05
CA TRP A 73 -20.80 -9.98 -29.27
C TRP A 73 -21.56 -10.74 -30.36
N LEU A 74 -21.20 -12.01 -30.60
CA LEU A 74 -21.92 -12.86 -31.54
C LEU A 74 -23.38 -13.09 -31.12
N CYS A 75 -23.65 -13.28 -29.83
CA CYS A 75 -25.00 -13.39 -29.30
C CYS A 75 -25.82 -12.12 -29.51
N ILE A 76 -25.24 -10.93 -29.33
CA ILE A 76 -25.92 -9.64 -29.56
C ILE A 76 -26.27 -9.48 -31.03
N ILE A 77 -25.34 -9.77 -31.95
CA ILE A 77 -25.59 -9.71 -33.40
C ILE A 77 -26.65 -10.72 -33.81
N THR A 78 -26.60 -11.94 -33.27
CA THR A 78 -27.60 -12.98 -33.57
C THR A 78 -28.97 -12.59 -33.05
N ALA A 79 -29.06 -12.04 -31.82
CA ALA A 79 -30.30 -11.54 -31.26
C ALA A 79 -30.85 -10.38 -32.10
N PHE A 80 -30.02 -9.46 -32.56
CA PHE A 80 -30.41 -8.35 -33.43
C PHE A 80 -31.15 -8.84 -34.68
N PHE A 81 -30.55 -9.79 -35.44
CA PHE A 81 -31.21 -10.34 -36.63
C PHE A 81 -32.44 -11.18 -36.30
N LEU A 82 -32.47 -11.85 -35.15
CA LEU A 82 -33.64 -12.59 -34.69
C LEU A 82 -34.82 -11.66 -34.40
N PHE A 83 -34.60 -10.55 -33.69
CA PHE A 83 -35.66 -9.58 -33.38
C PHE A 83 -36.18 -8.86 -34.62
N ASP A 84 -35.28 -8.52 -35.55
CA ASP A 84 -35.64 -7.96 -36.85
C ASP A 84 -36.51 -8.93 -37.67
N GLY A 85 -36.08 -10.20 -37.77
CA GLY A 85 -36.85 -11.26 -38.42
C GLY A 85 -38.22 -11.50 -37.77
N LEU A 86 -38.30 -11.44 -36.43
CA LEU A 86 -39.57 -11.52 -35.71
C LEU A 86 -40.47 -10.32 -36.00
N LEU A 87 -39.96 -9.09 -35.97
CA LEU A 87 -40.75 -7.90 -36.30
C LEU A 87 -41.31 -7.98 -37.71
N TRP A 88 -40.48 -8.37 -38.68
CA TRP A 88 -40.90 -8.57 -40.07
C TRP A 88 -41.96 -9.66 -40.21
N ALA A 89 -41.77 -10.82 -39.57
CA ALA A 89 -42.73 -11.92 -39.62
C ALA A 89 -44.08 -11.51 -38.98
N PHE A 90 -44.06 -10.89 -37.80
CA PHE A 90 -45.27 -10.47 -37.12
C PHE A 90 -46.00 -9.34 -37.84
N ASP A 91 -45.29 -8.46 -38.55
CA ASP A 91 -45.92 -7.46 -39.40
C ASP A 91 -46.59 -8.13 -40.62
N LYS A 92 -45.91 -9.09 -41.26
CA LYS A 92 -46.43 -9.80 -42.44
C LYS A 92 -47.62 -10.71 -42.15
N PHE A 93 -47.63 -11.39 -41.01
CA PHE A 93 -48.70 -12.32 -40.61
C PHE A 93 -49.86 -11.64 -39.87
N SER A 94 -49.75 -10.35 -39.52
CA SER A 94 -50.80 -9.64 -38.79
C SER A 94 -51.94 -9.20 -39.72
N PRO A 95 -53.19 -9.66 -39.48
CA PRO A 95 -54.34 -9.26 -40.29
C PRO A 95 -54.69 -7.77 -40.17
N ILE A 96 -54.26 -7.10 -39.09
CA ILE A 96 -54.49 -5.66 -38.84
C ILE A 96 -53.68 -4.78 -39.82
N VAL A 97 -52.54 -5.27 -40.31
CA VAL A 97 -51.69 -4.57 -41.29
C VAL A 97 -52.22 -4.78 -42.71
N THR A 98 -52.82 -5.93 -42.98
CA THR A 98 -53.45 -6.26 -44.27
C THR A 98 -54.65 -5.36 -44.59
N GLN A 99 -55.21 -4.68 -43.59
CA GLN A 99 -56.25 -3.64 -43.77
C GLN A 99 -55.69 -2.28 -44.24
N ASN A 100 -54.38 -2.04 -44.15
CA ASN A 100 -53.71 -0.84 -44.71
C ASN A 100 -53.23 -1.13 -46.15
N ASP A 101 -54.11 -1.67 -46.99
CA ASP A 101 -53.81 -1.82 -48.41
C ASP A 101 -53.88 -0.43 -49.06
N GLU A 102 -52.85 -0.03 -49.81
CA GLU A 102 -52.75 1.31 -50.43
C GLU A 102 -53.96 1.59 -51.36
N THR A 103 -54.59 0.52 -51.85
CA THR A 103 -55.77 0.53 -52.71
C THR A 103 -57.08 0.94 -52.01
N LEU A 104 -57.13 0.89 -50.68
CA LEU A 104 -58.29 1.28 -49.86
C LEU A 104 -58.12 2.65 -49.18
N TRP A 105 -57.04 3.36 -49.48
CA TRP A 105 -56.70 4.64 -48.87
C TRP A 105 -57.53 5.80 -49.44
N ASP A 106 -58.49 6.31 -48.66
CA ASP A 106 -59.37 7.42 -49.07
C ASP A 106 -58.78 8.83 -48.84
N GLY A 107 -57.53 8.91 -48.38
CA GLY A 107 -56.88 10.18 -48.02
C GLY A 107 -57.27 10.72 -46.64
N GLN A 108 -58.14 10.04 -45.89
CA GLN A 108 -58.53 10.38 -44.52
C GLN A 108 -58.04 9.30 -43.53
N GLY A 109 -56.87 9.53 -42.95
CA GLY A 109 -56.30 8.67 -41.90
C GLY A 109 -54.78 8.76 -41.82
N PRO A 110 -54.12 7.91 -40.99
CA PRO A 110 -52.67 7.75 -40.97
C PRO A 110 -52.13 6.78 -42.06
N GLU A 111 -51.26 7.27 -42.97
CA GLU A 111 -50.78 6.62 -44.22
C GLU A 111 -50.52 5.10 -44.12
N PRO A 112 -50.80 4.32 -45.20
CA PRO A 112 -50.56 2.89 -45.21
C PRO A 112 -49.05 2.65 -45.33
N ARG A 113 -48.42 2.15 -44.26
CA ARG A 113 -46.99 1.81 -44.23
C ARG A 113 -46.82 0.30 -44.26
N VAL A 114 -46.01 -0.18 -45.19
CA VAL A 114 -45.57 -1.58 -45.25
C VAL A 114 -44.19 -1.67 -44.61
N PHE A 115 -44.07 -2.42 -43.51
CA PHE A 115 -42.77 -2.59 -42.84
C PHE A 115 -41.89 -3.53 -43.66
N SER A 116 -40.91 -2.96 -44.37
CA SER A 116 -39.92 -3.78 -45.09
C SER A 116 -38.87 -4.31 -44.12
N PHE A 117 -38.23 -5.45 -44.45
CA PHE A 117 -37.12 -6.01 -43.66
C PHE A 117 -35.99 -4.98 -43.44
N LYS A 118 -35.71 -4.14 -44.45
CA LYS A 118 -34.72 -3.05 -44.34
C LYS A 118 -35.14 -1.97 -43.33
N GLU A 119 -36.44 -1.69 -43.21
CA GLU A 119 -36.97 -0.74 -42.23
C GLU A 119 -36.95 -1.34 -40.82
N GLY A 120 -37.09 -2.66 -40.71
CA GLY A 120 -36.85 -3.42 -39.48
C GLY A 120 -35.43 -3.26 -38.96
N ILE A 121 -34.43 -3.48 -39.81
CA ILE A 121 -33.02 -3.27 -39.45
C ILE A 121 -32.79 -1.83 -38.98
N TRP A 122 -33.35 -0.86 -39.72
CA TRP A 122 -33.23 0.56 -39.36
C TRP A 122 -33.90 0.88 -38.02
N PHE A 123 -35.10 0.34 -37.77
CA PHE A 123 -35.84 0.50 -36.53
C PHE A 123 -35.10 -0.15 -35.35
N CYS A 124 -34.61 -1.38 -35.50
CA CYS A 124 -33.83 -2.09 -34.47
C CYS A 124 -32.51 -1.36 -34.17
N MET A 125 -31.84 -0.81 -35.18
CA MET A 125 -30.61 -0.04 -34.99
C MET A 125 -30.86 1.28 -34.26
N MET A 126 -31.86 2.06 -34.72
CA MET A 126 -32.16 3.37 -34.17
C MET A 126 -32.75 3.29 -32.76
N SER A 127 -33.49 2.22 -32.44
CA SER A 127 -34.05 2.00 -31.11
C SER A 127 -33.02 1.69 -30.03
N LEU A 128 -31.82 1.19 -30.40
CA LEU A 128 -30.70 1.07 -29.46
C LEU A 128 -30.05 2.42 -29.16
N THR A 129 -30.28 3.43 -30.00
CA THR A 129 -29.77 4.78 -29.77
C THR A 129 -30.82 5.65 -29.07
N PRO A 130 -30.39 6.65 -28.27
CA PRO A 130 -31.31 7.60 -27.63
C PRO A 130 -32.14 8.45 -28.60
N GLN A 131 -31.83 8.41 -29.91
CA GLN A 131 -32.59 9.14 -30.93
C GLN A 131 -33.98 8.54 -31.17
N GLY A 132 -34.22 7.31 -30.70
CA GLY A 132 -35.48 6.60 -30.88
C GLY A 132 -35.57 5.95 -32.26
N GLY A 133 -36.23 4.79 -32.31
CA GLY A 133 -36.68 4.22 -33.57
C GLY A 133 -37.78 5.08 -34.17
N GLY A 134 -37.93 5.06 -35.50
CA GLY A 134 -39.08 5.68 -36.18
C GLY A 134 -40.43 5.14 -35.67
N GLU A 135 -41.51 5.38 -36.42
CA GLU A 135 -42.85 4.95 -35.97
C GLU A 135 -42.91 3.45 -35.63
N ALA A 136 -43.40 3.16 -34.42
CA ALA A 136 -43.55 1.80 -33.92
C ALA A 136 -44.63 1.03 -34.70
N PRO A 137 -44.53 -0.31 -34.80
CA PRO A 137 -45.54 -1.14 -35.46
C PRO A 137 -46.95 -0.92 -34.88
N ARG A 138 -47.96 -0.92 -35.76
CA ARG A 138 -49.36 -0.65 -35.38
C ARG A 138 -49.97 -1.81 -34.58
N ALA A 139 -49.63 -3.05 -34.93
CA ALA A 139 -50.18 -4.23 -34.27
C ALA A 139 -49.72 -4.36 -32.81
N LEU A 140 -50.64 -4.80 -31.93
CA LEU A 140 -50.34 -5.00 -30.51
C LEU A 140 -49.20 -6.00 -30.29
N SER A 141 -49.15 -7.06 -31.10
CA SER A 141 -48.08 -8.07 -31.09
C SER A 141 -46.71 -7.46 -31.46
N GLY A 142 -46.65 -6.60 -32.48
CA GLY A 142 -45.44 -5.89 -32.87
C GLY A 142 -44.95 -4.93 -31.78
N ARG A 143 -45.88 -4.26 -31.06
CA ARG A 143 -45.53 -3.38 -29.93
C ARG A 143 -44.93 -4.15 -28.76
N LEU A 144 -45.41 -5.36 -28.46
CA LEU A 144 -44.84 -6.19 -27.41
C LEU A 144 -43.40 -6.63 -27.75
N ILE A 145 -43.14 -6.98 -29.01
CA ILE A 145 -41.79 -7.35 -29.49
C ILE A 145 -40.86 -6.13 -29.42
N ALA A 146 -41.32 -4.95 -29.88
CA ALA A 146 -40.56 -3.71 -29.80
C ALA A 146 -40.25 -3.31 -28.34
N ALA A 147 -41.20 -3.44 -27.42
CA ALA A 147 -40.98 -3.17 -26.00
C ALA A 147 -39.96 -4.15 -25.39
N THR A 148 -40.01 -5.43 -25.76
CA THR A 148 -39.03 -6.44 -25.34
C THR A 148 -37.64 -6.12 -25.87
N TRP A 149 -37.54 -5.69 -27.13
CA TRP A 149 -36.29 -5.25 -27.74
C TRP A 149 -35.70 -4.02 -27.04
N TRP A 150 -36.53 -3.02 -26.69
CA TRP A 150 -36.07 -1.84 -25.95
C TRP A 150 -35.53 -2.21 -24.57
N LEU A 151 -36.22 -3.10 -23.85
CA LEU A 151 -35.76 -3.60 -22.56
C LEU A 151 -34.43 -4.35 -22.71
N PHE A 152 -34.30 -5.20 -23.73
CA PHE A 152 -33.05 -5.90 -24.03
C PHE A 152 -31.91 -4.92 -24.33
N GLY A 153 -32.13 -3.95 -25.22
CA GLY A 153 -31.14 -2.92 -25.57
C GLY A 153 -30.69 -2.11 -24.37
N PHE A 154 -31.62 -1.70 -23.50
CA PHE A 154 -31.31 -0.98 -22.27
C PHE A 154 -30.41 -1.82 -21.33
N ILE A 155 -30.73 -3.10 -21.13
CA ILE A 155 -29.92 -4.00 -20.30
C ILE A 155 -28.51 -4.19 -20.89
N VAL A 156 -28.39 -4.37 -22.22
CA VAL A 156 -27.10 -4.54 -22.89
C VAL A 156 -26.22 -3.30 -22.72
N ILE A 157 -26.76 -2.10 -22.94
CA ILE A 157 -26.03 -0.83 -22.78
C ILE A 157 -25.62 -0.63 -21.31
N ALA A 158 -26.53 -0.85 -20.36
CA ALA A 158 -26.24 -0.72 -18.93
C ALA A 158 -25.16 -1.70 -18.46
N THR A 159 -25.18 -2.94 -18.95
CA THR A 159 -24.17 -3.95 -18.61
C THR A 159 -22.81 -3.60 -19.23
N TYR A 160 -22.81 -3.13 -20.48
CA TYR A 160 -21.59 -2.68 -21.15
C TYR A 160 -20.94 -1.50 -20.42
N THR A 161 -21.73 -0.49 -20.04
CA THR A 161 -21.20 0.67 -19.30
C THR A 161 -20.69 0.29 -17.91
N ALA A 162 -21.36 -0.63 -17.21
CA ALA A 162 -20.89 -1.15 -15.92
C ALA A 162 -19.56 -1.91 -16.04
N ASN A 163 -19.44 -2.81 -17.02
CA ASN A 163 -18.21 -3.57 -17.26
C ASN A 163 -17.06 -2.66 -17.72
N LEU A 164 -17.34 -1.67 -18.56
CA LEU A 164 -16.35 -0.68 -18.98
C LEU A 164 -15.84 0.12 -17.78
N ALA A 165 -16.74 0.58 -16.90
CA ALA A 165 -16.37 1.29 -15.68
C ALA A 165 -15.51 0.42 -14.75
N ALA A 166 -15.90 -0.85 -14.54
CA ALA A 166 -15.14 -1.81 -13.73
C ALA A 166 -13.75 -2.08 -14.32
N PHE A 167 -13.63 -2.22 -15.64
CA PHE A 167 -12.34 -2.41 -16.30
C PHE A 167 -11.39 -1.22 -16.10
N LEU A 168 -11.94 0.01 -16.20
CA LEU A 168 -11.19 1.24 -16.01
C LEU A 168 -10.74 1.46 -14.56
N THR A 169 -11.48 0.96 -13.57
CA THR A 169 -11.10 1.05 -12.16
C THR A 169 -10.05 0.00 -11.78
N VAL A 170 -10.22 -1.26 -12.19
CA VAL A 170 -9.26 -2.35 -11.88
C VAL A 170 -7.87 -2.06 -12.46
N SER A 171 -7.81 -1.53 -13.68
CA SER A 171 -6.54 -1.18 -14.34
C SER A 171 -5.70 -0.13 -13.58
N ARG A 172 -6.27 0.54 -12.57
CA ARG A 172 -5.60 1.57 -11.75
C ARG A 172 -5.21 1.08 -10.36
N MET A 173 -5.67 -0.08 -9.90
CA MET A 173 -5.58 -0.47 -8.48
C MET A 173 -4.47 -1.46 -8.13
N ASP A 174 -3.84 -2.12 -9.11
CA ASP A 174 -2.83 -3.14 -8.82
C ASP A 174 -1.41 -2.54 -8.79
N GLU A 175 -1.04 -1.98 -7.63
CA GLU A 175 0.36 -1.87 -7.25
C GLU A 175 0.78 -3.17 -6.58
N PRO A 176 1.61 -4.02 -7.24
CA PRO A 176 1.88 -5.36 -6.75
C PRO A 176 2.82 -5.39 -5.53
N ILE A 177 3.53 -4.29 -5.23
CA ILE A 177 4.49 -4.21 -4.13
C ILE A 177 4.35 -2.85 -3.46
N LYS A 178 3.96 -2.84 -2.18
CA LYS A 178 3.88 -1.60 -1.37
C LYS A 178 4.96 -1.51 -0.30
N SER A 179 5.53 -2.65 0.11
CA SER A 179 6.50 -2.74 1.20
C SER A 179 7.61 -3.73 0.89
N LEU A 180 8.67 -3.69 1.70
CA LEU A 180 9.76 -4.66 1.62
C LEU A 180 9.30 -6.10 1.97
N ASP A 181 8.28 -6.23 2.82
CA ASP A 181 7.69 -7.51 3.21
C ASP A 181 6.88 -8.14 2.07
N ASP A 182 6.13 -7.31 1.36
CA ASP A 182 5.42 -7.72 0.15
C ASP A 182 6.40 -8.23 -0.93
N LEU A 183 7.54 -7.52 -1.06
CA LEU A 183 8.63 -7.91 -1.97
C LEU A 183 9.30 -9.25 -1.58
N SER A 184 9.40 -9.57 -0.29
CA SER A 184 10.05 -10.80 0.21
C SER A 184 9.13 -12.03 0.11
N SER A 185 7.82 -11.82 0.26
CA SER A 185 6.82 -12.90 0.20
C SER A 185 6.57 -13.42 -1.21
N GLN A 186 6.82 -12.59 -2.23
CA GLN A 186 6.55 -12.90 -3.63
C GLN A 186 7.76 -13.54 -4.34
N TYR A 187 7.49 -14.41 -5.31
CA TYR A 187 8.52 -15.13 -6.09
C TYR A 187 8.62 -14.70 -7.57
N LYS A 188 7.76 -13.79 -8.03
CA LYS A 188 7.57 -13.46 -9.46
C LYS A 188 8.54 -12.39 -9.95
N ILE A 189 8.86 -11.42 -9.09
CA ILE A 189 9.62 -10.21 -9.39
C ILE A 189 11.00 -10.39 -8.78
N GLN A 190 12.02 -10.41 -9.64
CA GLN A 190 13.40 -10.43 -9.20
C GLN A 190 13.80 -9.02 -8.74
N TYR A 191 14.52 -8.95 -7.63
CA TYR A 191 15.02 -7.72 -7.06
C TYR A 191 16.51 -7.85 -6.76
N ALA A 192 17.24 -6.77 -6.91
CA ALA A 192 18.65 -6.69 -6.54
C ALA A 192 18.99 -5.24 -6.15
N PRO A 193 19.81 -5.03 -5.11
CA PRO A 193 20.38 -3.73 -4.85
C PRO A 193 21.38 -3.35 -5.95
N MET A 194 21.55 -2.04 -6.16
CA MET A 194 22.50 -1.54 -7.16
C MET A 194 23.94 -1.87 -6.77
N ASN A 195 24.75 -2.32 -7.73
CA ASN A 195 26.13 -2.68 -7.48
C ASN A 195 26.95 -1.47 -6.98
N GLY A 196 27.80 -1.67 -5.97
CA GLY A 196 28.59 -0.60 -5.34
C GLY A 196 27.78 0.44 -4.56
N SER A 197 26.46 0.28 -4.41
CA SER A 197 25.63 1.20 -3.64
C SER A 197 25.71 0.93 -2.13
N THR A 198 25.44 1.98 -1.34
CA THR A 198 25.25 1.89 0.12
C THR A 198 24.22 0.81 0.50
N GLY A 199 23.15 0.64 -0.29
CA GLY A 199 22.11 -0.36 -0.06
C GLY A 199 22.62 -1.80 -0.19
N LEU A 200 23.50 -2.08 -1.17
CA LEU A 200 24.12 -3.41 -1.30
C LEU A 200 24.95 -3.77 -0.06
N VAL A 201 25.78 -2.82 0.42
CA VAL A 201 26.62 -3.02 1.60
C VAL A 201 25.75 -3.27 2.84
N TYR A 202 24.67 -2.49 2.99
CA TYR A 202 23.70 -2.67 4.06
C TYR A 202 23.09 -4.08 4.08
N PHE A 203 22.57 -4.57 2.95
CA PHE A 203 21.96 -5.90 2.87
C PHE A 203 22.96 -7.04 3.07
N LYS A 204 24.19 -6.94 2.53
CA LYS A 204 25.25 -7.93 2.78
C LYS A 204 25.55 -8.03 4.27
N ARG A 205 25.73 -6.88 4.95
CA ARG A 205 26.01 -6.83 6.38
C ARG A 205 24.87 -7.39 7.22
N MET A 206 23.63 -7.05 6.88
CA MET A 206 22.45 -7.57 7.56
C MET A 206 22.41 -9.11 7.51
N ALA A 207 22.63 -9.69 6.32
CA ALA A 207 22.69 -11.14 6.14
C ALA A 207 23.85 -11.78 6.93
N GLU A 208 25.04 -11.18 6.91
CA GLU A 208 26.19 -11.69 7.68
C GLU A 208 25.94 -11.68 9.18
N ILE A 209 25.34 -10.60 9.70
CA ILE A 209 25.00 -10.46 11.12
C ILE A 209 23.95 -11.51 11.50
N GLU A 210 22.91 -11.68 10.70
CA GLU A 210 21.86 -12.67 10.92
C GLU A 210 22.42 -14.10 10.92
N GLN A 211 23.30 -14.43 9.97
CA GLN A 211 23.98 -15.73 9.92
C GLN A 211 24.89 -15.98 11.14
N LYS A 212 25.60 -14.95 11.60
CA LYS A 212 26.40 -15.03 12.84
C LYS A 212 25.52 -15.32 14.04
N PHE A 213 24.44 -14.56 14.22
CA PHE A 213 23.49 -14.79 15.32
C PHE A 213 22.87 -16.18 15.25
N TYR A 214 22.44 -16.62 14.08
CA TYR A 214 21.91 -17.97 13.86
C TYR A 214 22.92 -19.05 14.27
N THR A 215 24.20 -18.87 13.90
CA THR A 215 25.26 -19.82 14.21
C THR A 215 25.54 -19.88 15.71
N ILE A 216 25.65 -18.73 16.38
CA ILE A 216 25.85 -18.64 17.83
C ILE A 216 24.67 -19.28 18.56
N TRP A 217 23.43 -18.96 18.16
CA TRP A 217 22.23 -19.58 18.70
C TRP A 217 22.24 -21.10 18.53
N LYS A 218 22.61 -21.59 17.34
CA LYS A 218 22.69 -23.03 17.05
C LYS A 218 23.74 -23.72 17.93
N GLN A 219 24.89 -23.10 18.15
CA GLN A 219 25.92 -23.65 19.03
C GLN A 219 25.50 -23.65 20.50
N MET A 220 24.86 -22.58 20.96
CA MET A 220 24.33 -22.49 22.33
C MET A 220 23.23 -23.51 22.59
N SER A 221 22.33 -23.75 21.62
CA SER A 221 21.26 -24.73 21.77
C SER A 221 21.74 -26.19 21.76
N LEU A 222 22.85 -26.49 21.07
CA LEU A 222 23.46 -27.82 21.02
C LEU A 222 24.38 -28.12 22.22
N ASN A 223 24.80 -27.12 22.98
CA ASN A 223 25.69 -27.31 24.12
C ASN A 223 24.89 -27.64 25.40
N ASP A 224 24.81 -28.93 25.74
CA ASP A 224 24.07 -29.42 26.92
C ASP A 224 24.64 -28.96 28.27
N SER A 225 25.90 -28.51 28.33
CA SER A 225 26.50 -28.02 29.58
C SER A 225 25.87 -26.72 30.11
N LEU A 226 25.15 -25.99 29.25
CA LEU A 226 24.35 -24.81 29.61
C LEU A 226 22.93 -25.16 30.11
N MET A 227 22.58 -26.46 30.26
CA MET A 227 21.29 -26.90 30.78
C MET A 227 20.92 -26.32 32.17
N LEU A 228 21.90 -25.99 33.01
CA LEU A 228 21.65 -25.44 34.35
C LEU A 228 21.06 -24.01 34.33
N TYR A 229 21.23 -23.27 33.23
CA TYR A 229 20.60 -21.96 33.01
C TYR A 229 19.31 -22.04 32.17
N LYS A 230 18.79 -23.24 31.90
CA LYS A 230 17.48 -23.43 31.24
C LYS A 230 16.34 -23.11 32.21
N GLY A 231 16.04 -21.82 32.36
CA GLY A 231 14.69 -21.38 32.69
C GLY A 231 13.73 -21.63 31.51
N PRO A 232 12.40 -21.57 31.72
CA PRO A 232 11.38 -21.84 30.69
C PRO A 232 11.33 -20.84 29.51
N ASN A 233 12.37 -20.00 29.33
CA ASN A 233 12.45 -18.93 28.34
C ASN A 233 13.44 -19.24 27.21
N LEU A 234 13.48 -20.49 26.74
CA LEU A 234 14.08 -20.80 25.43
C LEU A 234 12.98 -20.92 24.38
N LEU A 235 12.21 -19.83 24.26
CA LEU A 235 11.55 -19.51 23.01
C LEU A 235 12.56 -18.71 22.18
N TRP A 236 12.53 -18.90 20.86
CA TRP A 236 13.35 -18.22 19.86
C TRP A 236 13.07 -16.71 19.75
N ASP A 237 13.06 -15.99 20.87
CA ASP A 237 13.16 -14.54 20.79
C ASP A 237 14.63 -14.22 20.60
N TYR A 238 14.97 -13.87 19.37
CA TYR A 238 16.05 -12.93 19.06
C TYR A 238 16.20 -11.99 20.27
N PRO A 239 17.39 -11.80 20.90
CA PRO A 239 17.56 -10.97 22.11
C PRO A 239 17.43 -9.47 21.78
N VAL A 240 16.33 -9.15 21.14
CA VAL A 240 15.76 -7.88 20.72
C VAL A 240 14.32 -7.94 21.19
N SER A 241 14.17 -8.30 22.47
CA SER A 241 13.01 -7.91 23.24
C SER A 241 12.87 -6.40 23.19
N ASP A 242 11.63 -5.91 23.26
CA ASP A 242 11.36 -4.48 23.27
C ASP A 242 12.22 -3.78 24.33
N ALA A 243 12.78 -2.61 23.99
CA ALA A 243 13.64 -1.85 24.90
C ALA A 243 12.98 -1.60 26.26
N ALA A 244 11.65 -1.39 26.27
CA ALA A 244 10.87 -1.26 27.49
C ALA A 244 10.88 -2.54 28.35
N GLU A 245 10.79 -3.72 27.76
CA GLU A 245 10.84 -4.99 28.48
C GLU A 245 12.24 -5.24 29.06
N ASN A 246 13.29 -4.97 28.27
CA ASN A 246 14.66 -5.07 28.75
C ASN A 246 14.93 -4.14 29.93
N LYS A 247 14.49 -2.88 29.81
CA LYS A 247 14.58 -1.89 30.88
C LYS A 247 13.80 -2.28 32.13
N PHE A 248 12.66 -2.95 31.98
CA PHE A 248 11.92 -3.51 33.12
C PHE A 248 12.67 -4.68 33.77
N GLN A 249 13.27 -5.57 32.98
CA GLN A 249 14.03 -6.70 33.51
C GLN A 249 15.31 -6.26 34.24
N THR A 250 16.04 -5.26 33.73
CA THR A 250 17.22 -4.70 34.42
C THR A 250 16.86 -4.03 35.75
N LEU A 251 15.67 -3.42 35.86
CA LEU A 251 15.20 -2.84 37.13
C LEU A 251 14.76 -3.88 38.16
N THR A 252 14.37 -5.08 37.73
CA THR A 252 13.81 -6.13 38.62
C THR A 252 14.82 -7.23 38.96
N LYS A 253 15.82 -7.46 38.09
CA LYS A 253 16.89 -8.45 38.24
C LYS A 253 18.25 -7.75 38.14
N CYS A 254 19.07 -7.89 39.18
CA CYS A 254 20.40 -7.27 39.23
C CYS A 254 21.47 -8.01 38.41
N ASP A 255 21.14 -9.19 37.88
CA ASP A 255 22.07 -10.00 37.08
C ASP A 255 22.10 -9.58 35.60
N LEU A 256 21.28 -8.59 35.21
CA LEU A 256 21.09 -8.14 33.84
C LEU A 256 21.35 -6.64 33.73
N TRP A 257 22.02 -6.22 32.65
CA TRP A 257 22.22 -4.82 32.31
C TRP A 257 22.01 -4.61 30.81
N GLU A 258 21.63 -3.39 30.43
CA GLU A 258 21.33 -3.00 29.04
C GLU A 258 22.60 -2.49 28.35
N VAL A 259 22.89 -2.99 27.14
CA VAL A 259 24.09 -2.65 26.37
C VAL A 259 23.72 -1.93 25.07
N GLY A 260 24.33 -0.77 24.82
CA GLY A 260 24.17 -0.02 23.58
C GLY A 260 22.96 0.91 23.55
N GLU A 261 22.68 1.49 22.37
CA GLU A 261 21.54 2.37 22.13
C GLU A 261 20.36 1.60 21.50
N GLU A 262 19.14 2.06 21.78
CA GLU A 262 17.92 1.51 21.19
C GLU A 262 17.95 1.59 19.66
N PHE A 263 17.94 0.44 18.99
CA PHE A 263 17.80 0.35 17.54
C PHE A 263 16.36 -0.01 17.17
N SER A 264 15.81 0.63 16.13
CA SER A 264 14.43 0.43 15.66
C SER A 264 13.34 0.82 16.69
N ARG A 265 13.07 2.12 16.83
CA ARG A 265 11.98 2.64 17.66
C ARG A 265 10.60 2.26 17.11
N LYS A 266 9.84 1.48 17.87
CA LYS A 266 8.45 1.12 17.56
C LYS A 266 7.53 1.68 18.65
N PRO A 267 6.58 2.57 18.33
CA PRO A 267 5.68 3.13 19.34
C PRO A 267 4.59 2.12 19.74
N PHE A 268 4.30 2.02 21.04
CA PHE A 268 3.15 1.28 21.55
C PHE A 268 1.86 2.10 21.41
N ALA A 269 0.74 1.42 21.15
CA ALA A 269 -0.58 2.02 21.07
C ALA A 269 -1.65 1.07 21.64
N PHE A 270 -2.79 1.63 22.09
CA PHE A 270 -3.94 0.82 22.48
C PHE A 270 -4.69 0.34 21.23
N ALA A 271 -4.87 -0.97 21.11
CA ALA A 271 -5.72 -1.56 20.08
C ALA A 271 -7.19 -1.54 20.52
N VAL A 272 -8.09 -1.24 19.60
CA VAL A 272 -9.55 -1.27 19.78
C VAL A 272 -10.20 -1.97 18.59
N GLN A 273 -11.41 -2.51 18.79
CA GLN A 273 -12.18 -3.15 17.73
C GLN A 273 -12.46 -2.17 16.58
N GLU A 274 -12.41 -2.68 15.35
CA GLU A 274 -12.67 -1.89 14.14
C GLU A 274 -14.07 -1.24 14.19
N GLY A 275 -14.15 0.05 13.88
CA GLY A 275 -15.39 0.84 13.97
C GLY A 275 -15.80 1.27 15.38
N SER A 276 -15.05 0.90 16.43
CA SER A 276 -15.40 1.26 17.80
C SER A 276 -15.26 2.78 18.05
N PRO A 277 -16.25 3.43 18.69
CA PRO A 277 -16.15 4.84 19.08
C PRO A 277 -15.04 5.09 20.11
N LEU A 278 -14.57 4.02 20.79
CA LEU A 278 -13.49 4.09 21.77
C LEU A 278 -12.16 4.55 21.15
N ARG A 279 -11.95 4.31 19.85
CA ARG A 279 -10.73 4.74 19.16
C ARG A 279 -10.49 6.23 19.31
N ASN A 280 -11.52 7.04 19.04
CA ASN A 280 -11.41 8.49 19.05
C ASN A 280 -11.35 9.02 20.48
N ILE A 281 -12.10 8.43 21.41
CA ILE A 281 -12.09 8.82 22.83
C ILE A 281 -10.69 8.58 23.44
N LEU A 282 -10.13 7.38 23.25
CA LEU A 282 -8.81 7.03 23.76
C LEU A 282 -7.71 7.84 23.06
N SER A 283 -7.80 8.03 21.75
CA SER A 283 -6.84 8.86 21.03
C SER A 283 -6.84 10.29 21.56
N ASN A 284 -8.02 10.89 21.77
CA ASN A 284 -8.14 12.25 22.30
C ASN A 284 -7.63 12.36 23.74
N ALA A 285 -7.86 11.34 24.58
CA ALA A 285 -7.34 11.29 25.94
C ALA A 285 -5.81 11.14 25.99
N ILE A 286 -5.23 10.33 25.09
CA ILE A 286 -3.77 10.22 24.92
C ILE A 286 -3.22 11.55 24.42
N TRP A 287 -3.87 12.17 23.43
CA TRP A 287 -3.47 13.48 22.90
C TRP A 287 -3.54 14.56 23.97
N SER A 288 -4.59 14.63 24.79
CA SER A 288 -4.71 15.60 25.86
C SER A 288 -3.65 15.39 26.93
N SER A 289 -3.42 14.13 27.35
CA SER A 289 -2.35 13.79 28.30
C SER A 289 -0.96 14.12 27.75
N ARG A 290 -0.72 13.93 26.45
CA ARG A 290 0.53 14.29 25.77
C ARG A 290 0.68 15.79 25.57
N SER A 291 -0.40 16.52 25.29
CA SER A 291 -0.38 17.98 25.17
C SER A 291 -0.19 18.66 26.52
N ASP A 292 -0.75 18.09 27.59
CA ASP A 292 -0.52 18.54 28.97
C ASP A 292 0.95 18.31 29.39
N MET A 293 1.63 17.33 28.80
CA MET A 293 3.09 17.13 28.94
C MET A 293 3.94 18.12 28.09
N LEU A 294 3.39 18.68 27.01
CA LEU A 294 4.07 19.65 26.13
C LEU A 294 3.71 21.11 26.44
N GLN A 295 2.77 21.36 27.36
CA GLN A 295 2.30 22.71 27.71
C GLN A 295 3.09 23.38 28.85
N GLU A 296 4.41 23.24 28.83
CA GLU A 296 5.30 24.28 29.36
C GLU A 296 6.45 24.46 28.36
N PHE A 297 6.33 25.40 27.41
CA PHE A 297 7.32 26.44 26.98
C PHE A 297 7.06 26.95 25.54
N PRO A 298 7.34 28.23 25.27
CA PRO A 298 6.54 29.37 25.66
C PRO A 298 5.80 29.93 24.45
N LYS A 299 4.56 30.40 24.66
CA LYS A 299 3.96 31.31 23.69
C LYS A 299 4.73 32.64 23.76
N LEU A 300 5.47 32.90 22.68
CA LEU A 300 5.49 34.22 22.05
C LEU A 300 6.30 35.31 22.76
N LEU A 301 7.55 35.04 23.17
CA LEU A 301 8.58 36.07 23.44
C LEU A 301 9.95 35.41 23.69
N LEU A 302 10.84 35.45 22.69
CA LEU A 302 12.28 35.26 22.93
C LEU A 302 13.05 36.21 22.00
N PRO A 303 13.63 37.27 22.57
CA PRO A 303 14.94 37.66 22.09
C PRO A 303 16.04 37.66 23.16
N TRP A 304 15.73 37.47 24.46
CA TRP A 304 16.75 37.58 25.51
C TRP A 304 16.45 36.65 26.69
N LEU A 305 17.51 36.02 27.23
CA LEU A 305 17.63 35.19 28.44
C LEU A 305 17.33 33.69 28.26
N ASP A 306 18.01 32.75 28.88
CA ASP A 306 19.33 32.60 29.52
C ASP A 306 19.39 31.09 29.91
N ILE A 307 20.52 30.60 30.40
CA ILE A 307 20.95 29.21 30.72
C ILE A 307 19.93 28.29 31.45
N THR A 308 18.79 28.80 31.90
CA THR A 308 17.63 28.03 32.43
C THR A 308 16.95 27.11 31.41
N ILE A 309 17.04 27.38 30.11
CA ILE A 309 16.41 26.56 29.06
C ILE A 309 17.02 25.15 29.00
N ILE A 310 18.30 24.99 29.34
CA ILE A 310 18.96 23.67 29.39
C ILE A 310 18.39 22.81 30.53
N LYS A 311 18.18 23.41 31.71
CA LYS A 311 17.50 22.74 32.83
C LYS A 311 16.03 22.47 32.54
N PHE A 312 15.41 23.28 31.67
CA PHE A 312 14.02 23.12 31.27
C PHE A 312 13.83 22.00 30.23
N LEU A 313 14.73 21.88 29.24
CA LEU A 313 14.77 20.74 28.31
C LEU A 313 15.01 19.41 29.04
N GLN A 314 15.80 19.43 30.13
CA GLN A 314 16.00 18.28 31.01
C GLN A 314 14.73 17.87 31.77
N LYS A 315 13.75 18.76 31.91
CA LYS A 315 12.49 18.52 32.63
C LYS A 315 11.37 18.00 31.72
N ALA A 316 11.52 18.10 30.40
CA ALA A 316 10.53 17.68 29.40
C ALA A 316 10.57 16.17 29.05
N GLY A 317 11.65 15.45 29.36
CA GLY A 317 11.77 14.00 29.16
C GLY A 317 11.10 13.14 30.25
N ASN A 318 10.24 13.72 31.09
CA ASN A 318 10.06 13.25 32.46
C ASN A 318 8.96 12.23 32.74
N PHE A 319 8.17 11.75 31.77
CA PHE A 319 7.18 10.70 32.08
C PHE A 319 7.80 9.31 32.07
N GLU A 320 8.56 8.97 31.02
CA GLU A 320 9.31 7.71 30.99
C GLU A 320 10.26 7.64 32.17
N THR A 321 11.09 8.66 32.39
CA THR A 321 12.04 8.65 33.51
C THR A 321 11.33 8.58 34.86
N LYS A 322 10.22 9.32 35.10
CA LYS A 322 9.46 9.24 36.36
C LYS A 322 8.85 7.86 36.59
N TRP A 323 8.32 7.21 35.55
CA TRP A 323 7.74 5.87 35.69
C TRP A 323 8.83 4.86 36.04
N TRP A 324 9.98 4.92 35.37
CA TRP A 324 11.12 4.04 35.64
C TRP A 324 11.78 4.33 37.00
N THR A 325 11.79 5.57 37.50
CA THR A 325 12.35 5.90 38.82
C THR A 325 11.43 5.52 39.97
N ASN A 326 10.11 5.66 39.83
CA ASN A 326 9.13 5.44 40.91
C ASN A 326 8.48 4.04 40.88
N ASN A 327 9.00 3.12 40.08
CA ASN A 327 8.47 1.77 40.00
C ASN A 327 8.70 1.00 41.32
N GLN A 328 7.61 0.56 41.98
CA GLN A 328 7.67 -0.15 43.26
C GLN A 328 8.43 -1.48 43.19
N LYS A 329 8.59 -2.07 42.00
CA LYS A 329 9.33 -3.33 41.80
C LYS A 329 10.82 -3.13 41.53
N LYS A 330 11.30 -1.88 41.48
CA LYS A 330 12.71 -1.55 41.25
C LYS A 330 13.57 -2.02 42.42
N LYS A 331 14.61 -2.79 42.12
CA LYS A 331 15.65 -3.17 43.09
C LYS A 331 16.83 -2.21 42.99
N THR A 332 17.48 -1.93 44.12
CA THR A 332 18.75 -1.21 44.16
C THR A 332 19.88 -2.21 43.94
N CYS A 333 20.52 -2.15 42.77
CA CYS A 333 21.66 -2.97 42.40
C CYS A 333 22.97 -2.17 42.60
N PRO A 334 24.11 -2.83 42.90
CA PRO A 334 25.39 -2.16 43.03
C PRO A 334 25.91 -1.61 41.70
N ASP A 335 26.54 -0.44 41.72
CA ASP A 335 27.07 0.21 40.51
C ASP A 335 28.25 -0.59 39.90
N ILE A 336 28.23 -0.72 38.57
CA ILE A 336 29.14 -1.55 37.76
C ILE A 336 30.61 -1.13 37.94
N GLU A 337 30.88 0.14 38.21
CA GLU A 337 32.25 0.65 38.44
C GLU A 337 32.93 0.00 39.65
N ASN A 338 32.18 -0.43 40.68
CA ASN A 338 32.75 -1.08 41.86
C ASN A 338 33.02 -2.58 41.66
N VAL A 339 32.39 -3.20 40.66
CA VAL A 339 32.52 -4.64 40.37
C VAL A 339 33.68 -4.91 39.40
N MET A 340 33.92 -4.05 38.41
CA MET A 340 35.06 -4.21 37.48
C MET A 340 36.43 -3.89 38.10
N VAL A 341 36.47 -3.20 39.25
CA VAL A 341 37.74 -2.92 39.96
C VAL A 341 38.13 -4.05 40.92
N SER A 342 37.25 -5.03 41.17
CA SER A 342 37.46 -6.12 42.13
C SER A 342 37.54 -7.53 41.52
N ALA A 343 37.68 -7.65 40.19
CA ALA A 343 37.86 -8.91 39.48
C ALA A 343 39.27 -9.04 38.86
#